data_AF-A0A950V8D4-F1
#
_entry.id   AF-A0A950V8D4-F1
#
_cell.length_a   1.000
_cell.length_b   1.000
_cell.length_c   1.000
_cell.angle_alpha   90.00
_cell.angle_beta   90.00
_cell.angle_gamma   90.00
#
_symmetry.space_group_name_H-M   'P 1'
#
loop_
_entity.id
_entity.type
_entity.pdbx_description
1 polymer ?
#
loop_
_entity_poly.entity_id
_entity_poly.type
_entity_poly.pdbx_seq_one_letter_code
_entity_poly.pdbx_strand_id
1 'polypeptide(L)'
;MTEIDREHPEFKRQKRMWQMYRDLYAGGEQFKHRAAEYLLRRQKEPLDVYGERLQRAFYQNYIGSIVDWYAATLFRRAPSLQFDSGLETGRKFLAEFADDCDRRGTNLAAFFKVCLINALVCGRSHILIDFPRTGERPANRAEEDAAGMSRAYLVRYEAEDLINWSVDERGDYEWVVLRHSVTKQPSVDSTELVSETYWFYYDKEEFRTYRRIEKEHQTQQPELIARGPHCLMRQRRVPLLTLKVSEGLWL
;
A
#
# COMPACT_ATOMS: atom_id res chain seq x y z
N MET A 1 -20.98 17.69 -3.60
CA MET A 1 -20.04 17.08 -2.64
C MET A 1 -19.42 15.88 -3.31
N THR A 2 -18.10 15.80 -3.40
CA THR A 2 -17.42 14.65 -4.04
C THR A 2 -17.38 13.50 -3.05
N GLU A 3 -18.03 12.38 -3.37
CA GLU A 3 -18.05 11.16 -2.56
C GLU A 3 -16.72 10.41 -2.74
N ILE A 4 -15.70 10.80 -1.98
CA ILE A 4 -14.32 10.30 -2.12
C ILE A 4 -14.14 8.87 -1.58
N ASP A 5 -15.08 8.40 -0.76
CA ASP A 5 -15.09 7.08 -0.14
C ASP A 5 -15.78 5.99 -0.99
N ARG A 6 -16.19 6.33 -2.22
CA ARG A 6 -16.75 5.37 -3.17
C ARG A 6 -15.72 4.31 -3.53
N GLU A 7 -16.05 3.03 -3.30
CA GLU A 7 -15.23 1.88 -3.71
C GLU A 7 -15.58 1.42 -5.15
N HIS A 8 -14.56 1.05 -5.93
CA HIS A 8 -14.70 0.46 -7.26
C HIS A 8 -15.40 -0.91 -7.21
N PRO A 9 -16.21 -1.30 -8.22
CA PRO A 9 -16.89 -2.61 -8.22
C PRO A 9 -15.93 -3.81 -8.13
N GLU A 10 -14.78 -3.74 -8.79
CA GLU A 10 -13.75 -4.79 -8.69
C GLU A 10 -13.17 -4.89 -7.27
N PHE A 11 -12.90 -3.75 -6.63
CA PHE A 11 -12.45 -3.69 -5.24
C PHE A 11 -13.45 -4.38 -4.31
N LYS A 12 -14.75 -4.05 -4.43
CA LYS A 12 -15.81 -4.65 -3.62
C LYS A 12 -15.89 -6.17 -3.75
N ARG A 13 -15.63 -6.69 -4.95
CA ARG A 13 -15.59 -8.14 -5.21
C ARG A 13 -14.35 -8.82 -4.62
N GLN A 14 -13.18 -8.18 -4.70
CA GLN A 14 -11.90 -8.78 -4.34
C GLN A 14 -11.51 -8.59 -2.87
N LYS A 15 -12.02 -7.56 -2.17
CA LYS A 15 -11.59 -7.22 -0.80
C LYS A 15 -11.67 -8.37 0.20
N ARG A 16 -12.70 -9.22 0.13
CA ARG A 16 -12.83 -10.40 1.01
C ARG A 16 -11.78 -11.46 0.70
N MET A 17 -11.49 -11.66 -0.58
CA MET A 17 -10.48 -12.61 -1.04
C MET A 17 -9.07 -12.14 -0.63
N TRP A 18 -8.73 -10.86 -0.79
CA TRP A 18 -7.45 -10.32 -0.31
C TRP A 18 -7.29 -10.49 1.19
N GLN A 19 -8.34 -10.21 1.97
CA GLN A 19 -8.30 -10.40 3.41
C GLN A 19 -8.03 -11.86 3.79
N MET A 20 -8.67 -12.81 3.09
CA MET A 20 -8.43 -14.24 3.27
C MET A 20 -6.98 -14.62 2.91
N TYR A 21 -6.46 -14.14 1.79
CA TYR A 21 -5.08 -14.44 1.39
C TYR A 21 -4.05 -13.88 2.36
N ARG A 22 -4.30 -12.71 2.96
CA ARG A 22 -3.49 -12.15 4.04
C ARG A 22 -3.50 -13.04 5.28
N ASP A 23 -4.67 -13.52 5.69
CA ASP A 23 -4.80 -14.38 6.86
C ASP A 23 -4.13 -15.75 6.63
N LEU A 24 -4.23 -16.29 5.41
CA LEU A 24 -3.53 -17.51 5.03
C LEU A 24 -2.02 -17.31 4.96
N TYR A 25 -1.54 -16.19 4.42
CA TYR A 25 -0.12 -15.86 4.39
C TYR A 25 0.47 -15.67 5.79
N ALA A 26 -0.21 -14.91 6.66
CA ALA A 26 0.21 -14.71 8.05
C ALA A 26 0.13 -16.01 8.85
N GLY A 27 -0.95 -16.79 8.68
CA GLY A 27 -1.20 -18.01 9.41
C GLY A 27 -1.31 -17.78 10.93
N GLY A 28 -0.90 -18.78 11.70
CA GLY A 28 -0.73 -18.66 13.16
C GLY A 28 -1.97 -18.12 13.89
N GLU A 29 -1.74 -17.18 14.81
CA GLU A 29 -2.79 -16.56 15.62
C GLU A 29 -3.75 -15.69 14.79
N GLN A 30 -3.26 -15.00 13.75
CA GLN A 30 -4.12 -14.18 12.89
C GLN A 30 -5.17 -15.04 12.19
N PHE A 31 -4.76 -16.19 11.64
CA PHE A 31 -5.69 -17.15 11.05
C PHE A 31 -6.67 -17.70 12.09
N LYS A 32 -6.20 -18.09 13.28
CA LYS A 32 -7.06 -18.64 14.35
C LYS A 32 -8.11 -17.64 14.82
N HIS A 33 -7.73 -16.38 15.01
CA HIS A 33 -8.67 -15.32 15.40
C HIS A 33 -9.82 -15.14 14.41
N ARG A 34 -9.58 -15.47 13.12
CA ARG A 34 -10.56 -15.38 12.04
C ARG A 34 -11.04 -16.73 11.54
N ALA A 35 -10.78 -17.81 12.28
CA ALA A 35 -11.14 -19.16 11.87
C ALA A 35 -12.64 -19.31 11.57
N ALA A 36 -13.51 -18.52 12.22
CA ALA A 36 -14.94 -18.52 11.99
C ALA A 36 -15.36 -18.01 10.60
N GLU A 37 -14.51 -17.24 9.92
CA GLU A 37 -14.75 -16.80 8.54
C GLU A 37 -14.53 -17.93 7.53
N TYR A 38 -13.69 -18.91 7.89
CA TYR A 38 -13.24 -19.99 6.99
C TYR A 38 -13.87 -21.34 7.33
N LEU A 39 -14.12 -21.59 8.61
CA LEU A 39 -14.69 -22.83 9.09
C LEU A 39 -16.21 -22.67 9.23
N LEU A 40 -16.95 -23.04 8.20
CA LEU A 40 -18.41 -22.95 8.25
C LEU A 40 -19.00 -23.93 9.27
N ARG A 41 -20.02 -23.43 9.99
CA ARG A 41 -20.87 -24.25 10.85
C ARG A 41 -21.64 -25.26 10.01
N ARG A 42 -21.65 -26.51 10.43
CA ARG A 42 -22.41 -27.58 9.75
C ARG A 42 -23.90 -27.44 10.02
N GLN A 43 -24.72 -28.04 9.16
CA GLN A 43 -26.17 -28.07 9.36
C GLN A 43 -26.50 -28.82 10.67
N LYS A 44 -27.32 -28.21 11.53
CA LYS A 44 -27.72 -28.74 12.86
C LYS A 44 -26.56 -28.96 13.85
N GLU A 45 -25.42 -28.32 13.66
CA GLU A 45 -24.32 -28.36 14.62
C GLU A 45 -24.59 -27.46 15.83
N PRO A 46 -24.53 -28.00 17.07
CA PRO A 46 -24.59 -27.21 18.29
C PRO A 46 -23.47 -26.16 18.39
N LEU A 47 -23.74 -25.02 19.04
CA LEU A 47 -22.81 -23.89 19.11
C LEU A 47 -21.55 -24.18 19.94
N ASP A 48 -21.69 -24.97 20.99
CA ASP A 48 -20.60 -25.49 21.83
C ASP A 48 -19.64 -26.37 21.01
N VAL A 49 -20.18 -27.31 20.24
CA VAL A 49 -19.39 -28.19 19.35
C VAL A 49 -18.68 -27.37 18.26
N TYR A 50 -19.37 -26.37 17.69
CA TYR A 50 -18.76 -25.46 16.74
C TYR A 50 -17.62 -24.64 17.38
N GLY A 51 -17.80 -24.15 18.60
CA GLY A 51 -16.77 -23.45 19.36
C GLY A 51 -15.54 -24.31 19.63
N GLU A 52 -15.71 -25.57 20.01
CA GLU A 52 -14.58 -26.51 20.18
C GLU A 52 -13.82 -26.73 18.87
N ARG A 53 -14.53 -26.86 17.75
CA ARG A 53 -13.90 -26.99 16.42
C ARG A 53 -13.10 -25.75 16.04
N LEU A 54 -13.61 -24.55 16.33
CA LEU A 54 -12.87 -23.31 16.09
C LEU A 54 -11.60 -23.23 16.93
N GLN A 55 -11.68 -23.56 18.22
CA GLN A 55 -10.52 -23.54 19.11
C GLN A 55 -9.44 -24.56 18.72
N ARG A 56 -9.86 -25.72 18.21
CA ARG A 56 -8.96 -26.80 17.77
C ARG A 56 -8.57 -26.69 16.29
N ALA A 57 -9.05 -25.68 15.57
CA ALA A 57 -8.73 -25.50 14.18
C ALA A 57 -7.22 -25.28 14.03
N PHE A 58 -6.58 -26.13 13.23
CA PHE A 58 -5.17 -26.03 12.92
C PHE A 58 -5.00 -25.80 11.42
N TYR A 59 -4.25 -24.75 11.09
CA TYR A 59 -3.85 -24.44 9.74
C TYR A 59 -2.33 -24.56 9.62
N GLN A 60 -1.89 -25.41 8.70
CA GLN A 60 -0.48 -25.51 8.36
C GLN A 60 -0.14 -24.44 7.31
N ASN A 61 0.64 -23.44 7.72
CA ASN A 61 0.96 -22.29 6.89
C ASN A 61 2.03 -22.61 5.81
N TYR A 62 1.60 -23.32 4.77
CA TYR A 62 2.42 -23.56 3.58
C TYR A 62 2.56 -22.30 2.73
N ILE A 63 1.51 -21.47 2.64
CA ILE A 63 1.49 -20.28 1.77
C ILE A 63 2.58 -19.30 2.17
N GLY A 64 2.67 -18.95 3.45
CA GLY A 64 3.73 -18.08 3.97
C GLY A 64 5.13 -18.60 3.63
N SER A 65 5.37 -19.88 3.91
CA SER A 65 6.67 -20.53 3.66
C SER A 65 7.05 -20.53 2.17
N ILE A 66 6.09 -20.81 1.28
CA ILE A 66 6.32 -20.86 -0.17
C ILE A 66 6.57 -19.45 -0.74
N VAL A 67 5.74 -18.47 -0.37
CA VAL A 67 5.88 -17.08 -0.83
C VAL A 67 7.21 -16.49 -0.37
N ASP A 68 7.56 -16.69 0.90
CA ASP A 68 8.83 -16.20 1.46
C ASP A 68 10.03 -16.85 0.78
N TRP A 69 9.94 -18.14 0.45
CA TRP A 69 10.98 -18.85 -0.28
C TRP A 69 11.17 -18.30 -1.70
N TYR A 70 10.10 -18.04 -2.45
CA TYR A 70 10.19 -17.43 -3.79
C TYR A 70 10.79 -16.03 -3.72
N ALA A 71 10.31 -15.20 -2.79
CA ALA A 71 10.83 -13.85 -2.61
C ALA A 71 12.31 -13.85 -2.19
N ALA A 72 12.70 -14.71 -1.24
CA ALA A 72 14.09 -14.85 -0.83
C ALA A 72 14.98 -15.40 -1.95
N THR A 73 14.46 -16.29 -2.79
CA THR A 73 15.21 -16.86 -3.91
C THR A 73 15.46 -15.83 -5.01
N LEU A 74 14.44 -15.03 -5.37
CA LEU A 74 14.59 -13.98 -6.37
C LEU A 74 15.57 -12.90 -5.92
N PHE A 75 15.45 -12.45 -4.66
CA PHE A 75 16.30 -11.40 -4.08
C PHE A 75 17.60 -11.93 -3.45
N ARG A 76 17.98 -13.19 -3.71
CA ARG A 76 19.25 -13.76 -3.23
C ARG A 76 20.45 -12.96 -3.72
N ARG A 77 20.36 -12.41 -4.93
CA ARG A 77 21.27 -11.40 -5.46
C ARG A 77 20.49 -10.11 -5.61
N ALA A 78 21.00 -9.03 -5.01
CA ALA A 78 20.39 -7.72 -5.17
C ALA A 78 20.37 -7.34 -6.66
N PRO A 79 19.29 -6.69 -7.14
CA PRO A 79 19.21 -6.22 -8.52
C PRO A 79 20.36 -5.24 -8.80
N SER A 80 21.10 -5.48 -9.88
CA SER A 80 22.13 -4.55 -10.34
C SER A 80 21.50 -3.46 -11.19
N LEU A 81 21.61 -2.20 -10.78
CA LEU A 81 21.20 -1.06 -11.58
C LEU A 81 22.35 -0.68 -12.52
N GLN A 82 22.20 -0.94 -13.81
CA GLN A 82 23.18 -0.57 -14.83
C GLN A 82 22.64 0.60 -15.65
N PHE A 83 23.47 1.62 -15.87
CA PHE A 83 23.13 2.76 -16.72
C PHE A 83 24.11 2.82 -17.88
N ASP A 84 23.56 2.67 -19.09
CA ASP A 84 24.35 2.65 -20.33
C ASP A 84 24.95 4.02 -20.68
N SER A 85 24.39 5.13 -20.17
CA SER A 85 24.97 6.48 -20.27
C SER A 85 24.23 7.48 -19.39
N GLY A 86 24.94 8.16 -18.48
CA GLY A 86 24.34 9.19 -17.61
C GLY A 86 25.41 10.10 -17.00
N LEU A 87 25.02 11.34 -16.65
CA LEU A 87 25.89 12.25 -15.88
C LEU A 87 26.27 11.59 -14.54
N GLU A 88 27.50 11.82 -14.07
CA GLU A 88 27.98 11.36 -12.75
C GLU A 88 27.03 11.74 -11.59
N THR A 89 26.35 12.88 -11.71
CA THR A 89 25.31 13.32 -10.76
C THR A 89 24.12 12.36 -10.69
N GLY A 90 23.67 11.81 -11.81
CA GLY A 90 22.59 10.82 -11.85
C GLY A 90 22.98 9.48 -11.23
N ARG A 91 24.23 9.06 -11.40
CA ARG A 91 24.78 7.86 -10.74
C ARG A 91 24.80 8.00 -9.22
N LYS A 92 25.26 9.16 -8.73
CA LYS A 92 25.29 9.45 -7.29
C LYS A 92 23.88 9.46 -6.70
N PHE A 93 22.94 10.16 -7.34
CA PHE A 93 21.54 10.17 -6.90
C PHE A 93 20.95 8.76 -6.81
N LEU A 94 21.19 7.93 -7.82
CA LEU A 94 20.68 6.57 -7.85
C LEU A 94 21.31 5.69 -6.75
N ALA A 95 22.60 5.83 -6.49
CA ALA A 95 23.24 5.09 -5.41
C ALA A 95 22.61 5.45 -4.05
N GLU A 96 22.42 6.75 -3.79
CA GLU A 96 21.72 7.23 -2.59
C GLU A 96 20.28 6.70 -2.52
N PHE A 97 19.54 6.74 -3.64
CA PHE A 97 18.17 6.23 -3.72
C PHE A 97 18.10 4.70 -3.58
N ALA A 98 19.13 3.98 -4.04
CA ALA A 98 19.20 2.53 -3.91
C ALA A 98 19.42 2.11 -2.45
N ASP A 99 20.16 2.91 -1.68
CA ASP A 99 20.40 2.67 -0.26
C ASP A 99 19.22 3.10 0.62
N ASP A 100 18.49 4.16 0.24
CA ASP A 100 17.30 4.64 0.95
C ASP A 100 16.23 5.12 -0.04
N CYS A 101 15.33 4.22 -0.45
CA CYS A 101 14.31 4.53 -1.45
C CYS A 101 13.01 5.08 -0.85
N ASP A 102 12.78 4.89 0.46
CA ASP A 102 11.53 5.26 1.16
C ASP A 102 11.71 6.33 2.24
N ARG A 103 12.94 6.84 2.43
CA ARG A 103 13.34 7.82 3.47
C ARG A 103 13.21 7.29 4.89
N ARG A 104 13.14 5.97 5.04
CA ARG A 104 13.12 5.27 6.33
C ARG A 104 14.34 4.37 6.49
N GLY A 105 15.30 4.46 5.57
CA GLY A 105 16.50 3.62 5.54
C GLY A 105 16.27 2.26 4.89
N THR A 106 15.17 2.08 4.14
CA THR A 106 14.94 0.84 3.41
C THR A 106 15.64 0.91 2.05
N ASN A 107 16.59 0.00 1.83
CA ASN A 107 17.20 -0.13 0.51
C ASN A 107 16.22 -0.68 -0.53
N LEU A 108 16.52 -0.42 -1.80
CA LEU A 108 15.65 -0.74 -2.93
C LEU A 108 15.33 -2.24 -3.03
N ALA A 109 16.32 -3.10 -2.77
CA ALA A 109 16.13 -4.55 -2.82
C ALA A 109 15.14 -5.03 -1.76
N ALA A 110 15.26 -4.55 -0.52
CA ALA A 110 14.35 -4.85 0.57
C ALA A 110 12.95 -4.30 0.30
N PHE A 111 12.85 -3.08 -0.24
CA PHE A 111 11.57 -2.48 -0.61
C PHE A 111 10.82 -3.32 -1.63
N PHE A 112 11.47 -3.66 -2.75
CA PHE A 112 10.86 -4.47 -3.80
C PHE A 112 10.62 -5.92 -3.39
N LYS A 113 11.41 -6.48 -2.47
CA LYS A 113 11.13 -7.80 -1.88
C LYS A 113 9.76 -7.81 -1.19
N VAL A 114 9.44 -6.78 -0.40
CA VAL A 114 8.12 -6.66 0.24
C VAL A 114 7.02 -6.41 -0.79
N CYS A 115 7.25 -5.56 -1.79
CA CYS A 115 6.29 -5.36 -2.88
C CYS A 115 5.98 -6.68 -3.61
N LEU A 116 7.00 -7.51 -3.86
CA LEU A 116 6.80 -8.81 -4.49
C LEU A 116 6.00 -9.76 -3.60
N ILE A 117 6.30 -9.83 -2.30
CA ILE A 117 5.52 -10.64 -1.35
C ILE A 117 4.05 -10.21 -1.40
N ASN A 118 3.76 -8.91 -1.29
CA ASN A 118 2.40 -8.39 -1.38
C ASN A 118 1.73 -8.74 -2.73
N ALA A 119 2.48 -8.65 -3.83
CA ALA A 119 1.97 -9.00 -5.15
C ALA A 119 1.75 -10.51 -5.33
N LEU A 120 2.55 -11.38 -4.70
CA LEU A 120 2.34 -12.83 -4.69
C LEU A 120 1.12 -13.23 -3.84
N VAL A 121 0.87 -12.53 -2.74
CA VAL A 121 -0.26 -12.81 -1.84
C VAL A 121 -1.57 -12.27 -2.43
N CYS A 122 -1.61 -10.99 -2.82
CA CYS A 122 -2.84 -10.31 -3.24
C CYS A 122 -2.97 -10.13 -4.76
N GLY A 123 -1.99 -10.61 -5.54
CA GLY A 123 -1.93 -10.49 -7.01
C GLY A 123 -1.37 -9.16 -7.49
N ARG A 124 -1.34 -8.14 -6.62
CA ARG A 124 -0.93 -6.76 -6.92
C ARG A 124 -0.27 -6.10 -5.72
N SER A 125 0.68 -5.21 -5.98
CA SER A 125 1.20 -4.24 -5.00
C SER A 125 1.38 -2.89 -5.69
N HIS A 126 1.03 -1.82 -5.00
CA HIS A 126 1.07 -0.47 -5.54
C HIS A 126 2.26 0.30 -4.97
N ILE A 127 2.88 1.14 -5.80
CA ILE A 127 4.06 1.92 -5.47
C ILE A 127 3.78 3.35 -5.92
N LEU A 128 3.59 4.25 -4.97
CA LEU A 128 3.44 5.68 -5.23
C LEU A 128 4.82 6.34 -5.25
N ILE A 129 5.06 7.19 -6.24
CA ILE A 129 6.27 8.01 -6.34
C ILE A 129 5.91 9.41 -5.86
N ASP A 130 6.60 9.92 -4.85
CA ASP A 130 6.35 11.27 -4.33
C ASP A 130 7.66 12.02 -4.05
N PHE A 131 7.57 13.33 -3.91
CA PHE A 131 8.69 14.23 -3.67
C PHE A 131 8.36 15.09 -2.45
N PRO A 132 9.35 15.42 -1.60
CA PRO A 132 9.11 16.21 -0.41
C PRO A 132 8.60 17.58 -0.78
N ARG A 133 7.67 18.05 0.05
CA ARG A 133 7.13 19.39 -0.08
C ARG A 133 7.57 20.19 1.12
N THR A 134 8.52 21.08 0.88
CA THR A 134 8.87 22.17 1.77
C THR A 134 7.96 23.37 1.50
N GLY A 135 7.66 24.16 2.52
CA GLY A 135 6.80 25.34 2.40
C GLY A 135 7.39 26.47 1.53
N GLU A 136 8.68 26.38 1.20
CA GLU A 136 9.40 27.37 0.40
C GLU A 136 9.54 26.90 -1.06
N ARG A 137 9.26 27.80 -2.01
CA ARG A 137 9.52 27.55 -3.44
C ARG A 137 11.01 27.85 -3.70
N PRO A 138 11.81 26.86 -4.11
CA PRO A 138 13.22 27.08 -4.40
C PRO A 138 13.35 28.02 -5.61
N ALA A 139 14.33 28.93 -5.58
CA ALA A 139 14.53 29.87 -6.68
C ALA A 139 15.28 29.23 -7.87
N ASN A 140 16.05 28.17 -7.62
CA ASN A 140 16.80 27.43 -8.63
C ASN A 140 16.93 25.92 -8.29
N ARG A 141 17.38 25.11 -9.26
CA ARG A 141 17.57 23.66 -9.08
C ARG A 141 18.64 23.29 -8.04
N ALA A 142 19.66 24.12 -7.88
CA ALA A 142 20.72 23.85 -6.91
C ALA A 142 20.21 23.98 -5.45
N GLU A 143 19.32 24.94 -5.19
CA GLU A 143 18.61 25.09 -3.91
C GLU A 143 17.60 23.97 -3.69
N GLU A 144 16.92 23.51 -4.74
CA GLU A 144 16.01 22.36 -4.68
C GLU A 144 16.76 21.06 -4.32
N ASP A 145 17.92 20.84 -4.93
CA ASP A 145 18.82 19.71 -4.64
C ASP A 145 19.41 19.80 -3.22
N ALA A 146 19.87 20.99 -2.81
CA ALA A 146 20.43 21.22 -1.47
C ALA A 146 19.38 21.05 -0.36
N ALA A 147 18.13 21.45 -0.62
CA ALA A 147 17.00 21.24 0.28
C ALA A 147 16.46 19.80 0.24
N GLY A 148 16.97 18.94 -0.64
CA GLY A 148 16.53 17.55 -0.80
C GLY A 148 15.12 17.41 -1.36
N MET A 149 14.57 18.47 -1.97
CA MET A 149 13.25 18.50 -2.60
C MET A 149 13.21 17.70 -3.90
N SER A 150 14.33 17.60 -4.61
CA SER A 150 14.47 16.84 -5.85
C SER A 150 14.59 15.32 -5.64
N ARG A 151 14.70 14.87 -4.39
CA ARG A 151 14.89 13.46 -4.05
C ARG A 151 13.56 12.72 -3.97
N ALA A 152 13.19 12.05 -5.07
CA ALA A 152 12.05 11.15 -5.11
C ALA A 152 12.14 10.07 -4.01
N TYR A 153 10.99 9.68 -3.47
CA TYR A 153 10.86 8.53 -2.60
C TYR A 153 9.66 7.67 -3.00
N LEU A 154 9.72 6.40 -2.62
CA LEU A 154 8.70 5.41 -2.89
C LEU A 154 7.85 5.18 -1.64
N VAL A 155 6.55 5.15 -1.83
CA VAL A 155 5.59 4.72 -0.81
C VAL A 155 4.90 3.48 -1.31
N ARG A 156 5.04 2.38 -0.56
CA ARG A 156 4.34 1.14 -0.85
C ARG A 156 2.91 1.22 -0.33
N TYR A 157 1.97 0.81 -1.17
CA TYR A 157 0.57 0.58 -0.85
C TYR A 157 0.19 -0.87 -1.14
N GLU A 158 -0.71 -1.39 -0.33
CA GLU A 158 -1.27 -2.72 -0.46
C GLU A 158 -2.41 -2.72 -1.49
N ALA A 159 -2.83 -3.90 -1.95
CA ALA A 159 -3.94 -4.00 -2.90
C ALA A 159 -5.24 -3.42 -2.32
N GLU A 160 -5.42 -3.58 -1.01
CA GLU A 160 -6.56 -3.11 -0.21
C GLU A 160 -6.60 -1.59 -0.04
N ASP A 161 -5.49 -0.90 -0.25
CA ASP A 161 -5.40 0.56 -0.12
C ASP A 161 -5.94 1.27 -1.36
N LEU A 162 -5.88 0.66 -2.55
CA LEU A 162 -6.42 1.23 -3.78
C LEU A 162 -7.93 0.95 -3.89
N ILE A 163 -8.74 1.86 -3.35
CA ILE A 163 -10.19 1.66 -3.24
C ILE A 163 -10.95 2.01 -4.51
N ASN A 164 -10.42 2.93 -5.33
CA ASN A 164 -11.10 3.38 -6.55
C ASN A 164 -10.12 3.88 -7.61
N TRP A 165 -10.42 3.66 -8.88
CA TRP A 165 -9.57 4.06 -9.99
C TRP A 165 -10.36 4.15 -11.30
N SER A 166 -9.82 4.89 -12.26
CA SER A 166 -10.17 4.85 -13.68
C SER A 166 -8.92 4.55 -14.50
N VAL A 167 -9.08 3.80 -15.58
CA VAL A 167 -8.02 3.51 -16.55
C VAL A 167 -8.46 3.95 -17.92
N ASP A 168 -7.50 4.38 -18.75
CA ASP A 168 -7.74 4.67 -20.15
C ASP A 168 -7.75 3.39 -21.01
N GLU A 169 -7.98 3.55 -22.31
CA GLU A 169 -8.03 2.43 -23.28
C GLU A 169 -6.72 1.63 -23.35
N ARG A 170 -5.60 2.19 -22.88
CA ARG A 170 -4.29 1.52 -22.83
C ARG A 170 -4.04 0.80 -21.51
N GLY A 171 -4.93 0.97 -20.53
CA GLY A 171 -4.80 0.42 -19.19
C GLY A 171 -3.96 1.30 -18.24
N ASP A 172 -3.58 2.51 -18.65
CA ASP A 172 -2.91 3.46 -17.78
C ASP A 172 -3.92 4.18 -16.88
N TYR A 173 -3.55 4.47 -15.65
CA TYR A 173 -4.45 5.17 -14.72
C TYR A 173 -4.74 6.59 -15.18
N GLU A 174 -6.03 6.95 -15.23
CA GLU A 174 -6.47 8.33 -15.39
C GLU A 174 -6.53 9.06 -14.06
N TRP A 175 -7.05 8.38 -13.04
CA TRP A 175 -7.05 8.82 -11.66
C TRP A 175 -7.19 7.61 -10.74
N VAL A 176 -6.76 7.80 -9.50
CA VAL A 176 -6.78 6.79 -8.44
C VAL A 176 -7.16 7.42 -7.10
N VAL A 177 -7.75 6.62 -6.23
CA VAL A 177 -8.06 6.96 -4.84
C VAL A 177 -7.47 5.87 -3.95
N LEU A 178 -6.48 6.26 -3.17
CA LEU A 178 -5.89 5.43 -2.12
C LEU A 178 -6.54 5.78 -0.78
N ARG A 179 -6.78 4.79 0.06
CA ARG A 179 -7.27 4.95 1.43
C ARG A 179 -6.24 4.39 2.40
N HIS A 180 -5.94 5.15 3.44
CA HIS A 180 -5.08 4.71 4.52
C HIS A 180 -5.70 5.11 5.86
N SER A 181 -5.88 4.14 6.76
CA SER A 181 -6.49 4.36 8.07
C SER A 181 -5.49 4.03 9.17
N VAL A 182 -5.38 4.91 10.17
CA VAL A 182 -4.52 4.70 11.33
C VAL A 182 -5.33 4.93 12.60
N THR A 183 -5.29 3.96 13.51
CA THR A 183 -5.84 4.12 14.86
C THR A 183 -4.72 4.54 15.80
N LYS A 184 -4.92 5.62 16.54
CA LYS A 184 -3.94 6.19 17.47
C LYS A 184 -4.59 6.46 18.81
N GLN A 185 -3.81 6.26 19.86
CA GLN A 185 -4.13 6.75 21.18
C GLN A 185 -3.52 8.16 21.31
N PRO A 186 -4.33 9.23 21.47
CA PRO A 186 -3.84 10.60 21.40
C PRO A 186 -2.94 10.99 22.57
N SER A 187 -3.15 10.42 23.76
CA SER A 187 -2.26 10.56 24.91
C SER A 187 -2.16 9.27 25.72
N VAL A 188 -1.09 9.13 26.50
CA VAL A 188 -0.89 7.98 27.41
C VAL A 188 -2.06 7.86 28.40
N ASP A 189 -2.62 9.00 28.79
CA ASP A 189 -3.70 9.09 29.79
C ASP A 189 -5.11 8.95 29.17
N SER A 190 -5.25 9.02 27.84
CA SER A 190 -6.55 8.89 27.18
C SER A 190 -6.88 7.42 26.93
N THR A 191 -8.04 6.98 27.40
CA THR A 191 -8.61 5.66 27.06
C THR A 191 -9.26 5.63 25.68
N GLU A 192 -9.50 6.80 25.08
CA GLU A 192 -10.20 6.94 23.79
C GLU A 192 -9.25 6.63 22.62
N LEU A 193 -9.67 5.70 21.75
CA LEU A 193 -9.00 5.45 20.47
C LEU A 193 -9.55 6.44 19.42
N VAL A 194 -8.64 7.11 18.72
CA VAL A 194 -8.99 7.99 17.60
C VAL A 194 -8.57 7.31 16.31
N SER A 195 -9.53 7.10 15.41
CA SER A 195 -9.26 6.58 14.07
C SER A 195 -9.18 7.73 13.07
N GLU A 196 -8.07 7.80 12.34
CA GLU A 196 -7.84 8.79 11.29
C GLU A 196 -7.80 8.07 9.95
N THR A 197 -8.73 8.41 9.05
CA THR A 197 -8.74 7.89 7.68
C THR A 197 -8.35 8.99 6.71
N TYR A 198 -7.40 8.69 5.84
CA TYR A 198 -6.91 9.55 4.78
C TYR A 198 -7.31 8.98 3.43
N TRP A 199 -7.78 9.86 2.53
CA TRP A 199 -7.96 9.53 1.12
C TRP A 199 -7.00 10.37 0.29
N PHE A 200 -6.20 9.71 -0.53
CA PHE A 200 -5.31 10.36 -1.47
C PHE A 200 -5.83 10.14 -2.88
N TYR A 201 -6.39 11.20 -3.45
CA TYR A 201 -6.75 11.25 -4.85
C TYR A 201 -5.56 11.74 -5.67
N TYR A 202 -5.24 11.04 -6.75
CA TYR A 202 -4.27 11.48 -7.75
C TYR A 202 -4.89 11.35 -9.13
N ASP A 203 -4.80 12.39 -9.93
CA ASP A 203 -5.02 12.31 -11.38
C ASP A 203 -3.71 12.49 -12.15
N LYS A 204 -3.77 12.86 -13.43
CA LYS A 204 -2.59 13.06 -14.28
C LYS A 204 -1.83 14.35 -13.95
N GLU A 205 -2.40 15.29 -13.21
CA GLU A 205 -1.85 16.62 -12.96
C GLU A 205 -1.79 17.00 -11.47
N GLU A 206 -2.82 16.69 -10.70
CA GLU A 206 -3.02 17.12 -9.32
C GLU A 206 -3.20 15.95 -8.34
N PHE A 207 -2.88 16.22 -7.07
CA PHE A 207 -3.28 15.39 -5.95
C PHE A 207 -4.25 16.16 -5.04
N ARG A 208 -5.11 15.42 -4.34
CA ARG A 208 -5.98 15.94 -3.28
C ARG A 208 -5.98 14.96 -2.12
N THR A 209 -5.79 15.47 -0.91
CA THR A 209 -5.80 14.67 0.31
C THR A 209 -6.96 15.07 1.19
N TYR A 210 -7.82 14.10 1.48
CA TYR A 210 -8.92 14.24 2.41
C TYR A 210 -8.59 13.52 3.71
N ARG A 211 -9.06 14.04 4.83
CA ARG A 211 -8.91 13.43 6.16
C ARG A 211 -10.27 13.36 6.84
N ARG A 212 -10.55 12.23 7.47
CA ARG A 212 -11.68 12.03 8.38
C ARG A 212 -11.16 11.56 9.72
N ILE A 213 -11.63 12.21 10.79
CA ILE A 213 -11.36 11.81 12.16
C ILE A 213 -12.63 11.21 12.73
N GLU A 214 -12.50 9.99 13.25
CA GLU A 214 -13.55 9.24 13.91
C GLU A 214 -13.14 9.04 15.37
N LYS A 215 -13.94 9.63 16.26
CA LYS A 215 -13.90 9.38 17.71
C LYS A 215 -15.09 8.52 18.08
N GLU A 216 -15.02 7.79 19.19
CA GLU A 216 -16.06 6.82 19.60
C GLU A 216 -17.51 7.32 19.53
N HIS A 217 -17.73 8.63 19.67
CA HIS A 217 -19.06 9.26 19.64
C HIS A 217 -19.26 10.30 18.52
N GLN A 218 -18.27 10.55 17.67
CA GLN A 218 -18.35 11.58 16.62
C GLN A 218 -17.57 11.18 15.36
N THR A 219 -18.27 11.05 14.25
CA THR A 219 -17.69 10.90 12.91
C THR A 219 -17.78 12.23 12.19
N GLN A 220 -16.64 12.84 11.88
CA GLN A 220 -16.60 14.06 11.08
C GLN A 220 -16.78 13.72 9.58
N GLN A 221 -17.21 14.68 8.77
CA GLN A 221 -17.18 14.49 7.31
C GLN A 221 -15.73 14.59 6.80
N PRO A 222 -15.39 13.93 5.68
CA PRO A 222 -14.07 14.08 5.08
C PRO A 222 -13.77 15.53 4.70
N GLU A 223 -12.71 16.10 5.27
CA GLU A 223 -12.25 17.46 4.99
C GLU A 223 -11.03 17.43 4.06
N LEU A 224 -10.97 18.35 3.10
CA LEU A 224 -9.80 18.51 2.23
C LEU A 224 -8.67 19.21 3.00
N ILE A 225 -7.58 18.48 3.28
CA ILE A 225 -6.44 19.01 4.05
C ILE A 225 -5.28 19.48 3.17
N ALA A 226 -5.17 18.95 1.94
CA ALA A 226 -4.11 19.34 1.01
C ALA A 226 -4.55 19.16 -0.44
N ARG A 227 -4.07 20.05 -1.32
CA ARG A 227 -4.20 19.92 -2.78
C ARG A 227 -3.02 20.59 -3.48
N GLY A 228 -2.71 20.15 -4.69
CA GLY A 228 -1.69 20.79 -5.52
C GLY A 228 -1.22 19.89 -6.66
N PRO A 229 -0.23 20.33 -7.44
CA PRO A 229 0.38 19.49 -8.47
C PRO A 229 1.25 18.39 -7.84
N HIS A 230 1.30 17.23 -8.48
CA HIS A 230 2.21 16.14 -8.08
C HIS A 230 3.46 16.08 -8.97
N CYS A 231 4.43 15.25 -8.59
CA CYS A 231 5.75 15.17 -9.21
C CYS A 231 5.74 14.80 -10.71
N LEU A 232 4.87 13.87 -11.11
CA LEU A 232 4.74 13.43 -12.51
C LEU A 232 3.79 14.29 -13.37
N MET A 233 3.34 15.46 -12.90
CA MET A 233 2.39 16.31 -13.63
C MET A 233 2.90 16.69 -15.03
N ARG A 234 4.19 17.01 -15.17
CA ARG A 234 4.80 17.33 -16.47
C ARG A 234 4.77 16.16 -17.47
N GLN A 235 4.70 14.92 -16.97
CA GLN A 235 4.59 13.72 -17.78
C GLN A 235 3.13 13.32 -18.03
N ARG A 236 2.15 14.06 -17.47
CA ARG A 236 0.71 13.79 -17.54
C ARG A 236 0.37 12.34 -17.17
N ARG A 237 0.96 11.87 -16.07
CA ARG A 237 0.86 10.48 -15.61
C ARG A 237 0.57 10.46 -14.13
N VAL A 238 -0.39 9.63 -13.72
CA VAL A 238 -0.66 9.35 -12.31
C VAL A 238 0.60 8.77 -11.66
N PRO A 239 1.06 9.27 -10.50
CA PRO A 239 2.31 8.85 -9.86
C PRO A 239 2.21 7.49 -9.14
N LEU A 240 1.36 6.57 -9.63
CA LEU A 240 1.16 5.24 -9.08
C LEU A 240 1.59 4.18 -10.08
N LEU A 241 2.51 3.31 -9.66
CA LEU A 241 2.93 2.12 -10.38
C LEU A 241 2.33 0.88 -9.72
N THR A 242 1.89 -0.09 -10.51
CA THR A 242 1.35 -1.35 -10.00
C THR A 242 2.25 -2.51 -10.42
N LEU A 243 2.84 -3.18 -9.44
CA LEU A 243 3.45 -4.49 -9.63
C LEU A 243 2.32 -5.53 -9.66
N LYS A 244 2.08 -6.14 -10.82
CA LYS A 244 1.06 -7.18 -11.01
C LYS A 244 1.73 -8.52 -11.32
N VAL A 245 1.28 -9.56 -10.64
CA VAL A 245 1.68 -10.95 -10.94
C VAL A 245 0.70 -11.51 -11.98
N SER A 246 1.21 -12.31 -12.93
CA SER A 246 0.37 -12.95 -13.95
C SER A 246 -0.49 -14.05 -13.34
N GLU A 247 -1.61 -14.37 -13.99
CA GLU A 247 -2.57 -15.38 -13.48
C GLU A 247 -1.97 -16.78 -13.31
N GLY A 248 -0.86 -17.11 -14.00
CA GLY A 248 -0.15 -18.39 -13.81
C GLY A 248 0.84 -18.40 -12.64
N LEU A 249 1.17 -17.23 -12.07
CA LEU A 249 2.04 -17.07 -10.90
C LEU A 249 1.25 -16.65 -9.65
N TRP A 250 -0.07 -16.49 -9.78
CA TRP A 250 -0.99 -16.10 -8.73
C TRP A 250 -2.00 -17.22 -8.48
N LEU A 251 -2.41 -17.38 -7.23
CA LEU A 251 -3.23 -18.50 -6.73
C LEU A 251 -4.67 -18.49 -7.26
#